data_AF-A0A202B2G8-F1
#
_entry.id   AF-A0A202B2G8-F1
#
_cell.length_a   1.000
_cell.length_b   1.000
_cell.length_c   1.000
_cell.angle_alpha   90.00
_cell.angle_beta   90.00
_cell.angle_gamma   90.00
#
_symmetry.space_group_name_H-M   'P 1'
#
loop_
_entity.id
_entity.type
_entity.pdbx_description
1 polymer ?
#
loop_
_entity_poly.entity_id
_entity_poly.type
_entity_poly.pdbx_seq_one_letter_code
_entity_poly.pdbx_strand_id
1 'polypeptide(L)' 'MKTALVFSYFGSGRGAKARVARSLGVSTAAVAKWGEAVPDGSAYQLIRRFPELDRLDKEDWENSDPNQLAK' A
#
# COMPACT_ATOMS: atom_id res chain seq x y z
N MET A 1 6.29 0.46 1.92
CA MET A 1 4.89 0.20 1.53
C MET A 1 4.60 -1.24 1.21
N LYS A 2 4.00 -1.95 2.19
CA LYS A 2 3.45 -3.30 2.00
C LYS A 2 2.21 -3.27 1.09
N THR A 3 2.10 -4.22 0.17
CA THR A 3 0.94 -4.38 -0.71
C THR A 3 -0.35 -4.61 0.08
N ALA A 4 -0.25 -5.35 1.19
CA ALA A 4 -1.38 -5.59 2.09
C ALA A 4 -1.96 -4.30 2.68
N LEU A 5 -1.08 -3.37 3.10
CA LEU A 5 -1.49 -2.05 3.62
C LEU A 5 -2.30 -1.27 2.58
N VAL A 6 -1.83 -1.26 1.33
CA VAL A 6 -2.54 -0.58 0.24
C VAL A 6 -3.92 -1.19 0.00
N PHE A 7 -4.02 -2.53 -0.02
CA PHE A 7 -5.32 -3.18 -0.22
C PHE A 7 -6.28 -2.93 0.95
N SER A 8 -5.76 -2.88 2.19
CA SER A 8 -6.56 -2.50 3.36
C SER A 8 -7.08 -1.07 3.24
N TYR A 9 -6.23 -0.11 2.87
CA TYR A 9 -6.63 1.29 2.69
C TYR A 9 -7.72 1.46 1.62
N PHE A 10 -7.55 0.83 0.45
CA PHE A 10 -8.53 0.91 -0.62
C PHE A 10 -9.81 0.12 -0.34
N GLY A 11 -9.86 -0.63 0.77
CA GLY A 11 -10.96 -1.47 1.23
C GLY A 11 -10.77 -2.94 0.87
N SER A 12 -10.99 -3.82 1.84
CA SER A 12 -10.87 -5.28 1.68
C SER A 12 -11.95 -5.86 0.73
N GLY A 13 -11.65 -7.02 0.14
CA GLY A 13 -12.61 -7.80 -0.65
C GLY A 13 -12.53 -7.66 -2.18
N ARG A 14 -13.58 -8.14 -2.85
CA ARG A 14 -13.66 -8.23 -4.32
C ARG A 14 -13.69 -6.81 -4.91
N GLY A 15 -12.59 -6.40 -5.53
CA GLY A 15 -12.45 -5.09 -6.17
C GLY A 15 -11.34 -4.19 -5.61
N ALA A 16 -10.67 -4.56 -4.52
CA ALA A 16 -9.54 -3.78 -3.97
C ALA A 16 -8.47 -3.48 -5.05
N LYS A 17 -8.04 -4.52 -5.76
CA LYS A 17 -7.08 -4.41 -6.87
C LYS A 17 -7.58 -3.50 -8.00
N ALA A 18 -8.88 -3.53 -8.30
CA ALA A 18 -9.47 -2.70 -9.35
C ALA A 18 -9.53 -1.22 -8.95
N ARG A 19 -9.80 -0.91 -7.67
CA ARG A 19 -9.77 0.46 -7.15
C ARG A 19 -8.37 1.05 -7.18
N VAL A 20 -7.37 0.26 -6.76
CA VAL A 20 -5.94 0.64 -6.86
C VAL A 20 -5.52 0.84 -8.31
N ALA A 21 -5.90 -0.08 -9.20
CA ALA A 21 -5.59 0.03 -10.62
C ALA A 21 -6.19 1.31 -11.23
N ARG A 22 -7.46 1.61 -10.89
CA ARG A 22 -8.14 2.84 -11.33
C ARG A 22 -7.48 4.10 -10.78
N SER A 23 -6.99 4.11 -9.54
CA SER A 23 -6.33 5.29 -8.96
C SER A 23 -4.95 5.56 -9.58
N LEU A 24 -4.28 4.51 -10.04
CA LEU A 24 -2.96 4.59 -10.68
C LEU A 24 -3.01 4.68 -12.21
N GLY A 25 -4.18 4.46 -12.83
CA GLY A 25 -4.31 4.43 -14.28
C GLY A 25 -3.61 3.24 -14.93
N VAL A 26 -3.49 2.11 -14.20
CA VAL A 26 -2.88 0.86 -14.68
C VAL A 26 -3.92 -0.26 -14.76
N SER A 27 -3.53 -1.43 -15.27
CA SER A 27 -4.44 -2.58 -15.31
C SER A 27 -4.56 -3.29 -13.96
N THR A 28 -5.73 -3.86 -13.67
CA THR A 28 -5.92 -4.74 -12.50
C THR A 28 -4.96 -5.92 -12.51
N ALA A 29 -4.58 -6.41 -13.71
CA ALA A 29 -3.59 -7.47 -13.87
C ALA A 29 -2.18 -7.04 -13.44
N ALA A 30 -1.79 -5.79 -13.68
CA ALA A 30 -0.51 -5.26 -13.19
C ALA A 30 -0.48 -5.22 -11.66
N VAL A 31 -1.56 -4.72 -11.03
CA VAL A 31 -1.70 -4.73 -9.55
C VAL A 31 -1.73 -6.16 -8.99
N ALA A 32 -2.32 -7.10 -9.73
CA ALA A 32 -2.37 -8.50 -9.30
C ALA A 32 -0.99 -9.19 -9.29
N LYS A 33 0.01 -8.65 -10.00
CA LYS A 33 1.39 -9.14 -10.02
C LYS A 33 2.27 -8.55 -8.92
N TRP A 34 1.78 -7.60 -8.14
CA TRP A 34 2.55 -7.07 -7.02
C TRP A 34 2.83 -8.18 -6.00
N GLY A 35 4.07 -8.21 -5.52
CA GLY A 35 4.50 -9.10 -4.45
C GLY A 35 4.12 -8.55 -3.08
N GLU A 36 4.94 -8.85 -2.08
CA GLU A 36 4.74 -8.36 -0.71
C GLU A 36 4.83 -6.82 -0.61
N ALA A 37 5.68 -6.21 -1.43
CA ALA A 37 5.85 -4.77 -1.52
C ALA A 37 5.28 -4.20 -2.84
N VAL A 38 4.81 -2.96 -2.76
CA VAL A 38 4.40 -2.18 -3.93
C VAL A 38 5.63 -1.71 -4.70
N PRO A 39 5.68 -1.82 -6.04
CA PRO A 39 6.81 -1.30 -6.82
C PRO A 39 7.01 0.21 -6.63
N ASP A 40 8.26 0.67 -6.52
CA ASP A 40 8.62 2.06 -6.16
C ASP A 40 7.87 3.13 -6.96
N GLY A 41 7.77 2.97 -8.29
CA GLY A 41 7.05 3.92 -9.14
C GLY A 41 5.56 4.00 -8.83
N SER A 42 4.93 2.87 -8.46
CA SER A 42 3.52 2.85 -8.03
C SER A 42 3.38 3.41 -6.62
N ALA A 43 4.30 3.08 -5.70
CA ALA A 43 4.31 3.60 -4.34
C ALA A 43 4.44 5.13 -4.32
N TYR A 44 5.34 5.70 -5.13
CA TYR A 44 5.50 7.14 -5.29
C TYR A 44 4.20 7.82 -5.74
N GLN A 45 3.52 7.25 -6.74
CA GLN A 45 2.24 7.79 -7.22
C GLN A 45 1.13 7.65 -6.17
N LEU A 46 1.10 6.55 -5.41
CA LEU A 46 0.15 6.36 -4.31
C LEU A 46 0.36 7.40 -3.21
N ILE A 47 1.60 7.59 -2.73
CA ILE A 47 1.92 8.57 -1.68
C ILE A 47 1.56 9.99 -2.14
N ARG A 48 1.93 10.35 -3.37
CA ARG A 48 1.64 11.68 -3.92
C ARG A 48 0.14 11.95 -4.03
N ARG A 49 -0.66 10.93 -4.34
CA ARG A 49 -2.12 11.05 -4.55
C ARG A 49 -2.92 10.85 -3.26
N PHE A 50 -2.39 10.07 -2.32
CA PHE A 50 -3.00 9.69 -1.05
C PHE A 50 -1.96 9.86 0.08
N PRO A 51 -1.72 11.10 0.57
CA PRO A 51 -0.71 11.34 1.60
C PRO A 51 -0.94 10.59 2.92
N GLU A 52 -2.19 10.23 3.22
CA GLU A 52 -2.52 9.40 4.40
C GLU A 52 -1.92 7.99 4.33
N LEU A 53 -1.70 7.47 3.11
CA LEU A 53 -1.06 6.17 2.91
C LEU A 53 0.41 6.18 3.32
N ASP A 54 1.08 7.34 3.21
CA ASP A 54 2.47 7.53 3.66
C ASP A 54 2.56 7.54 5.19
N ARG A 55 1.59 8.18 5.86
CA ARG A 55 1.49 8.14 7.33
C ARG A 55 1.27 6.72 7.82
N LEU A 56 0.31 6.01 7.24
CA LEU A 56 0.01 4.62 7.58
C LEU A 56 1.20 3.67 7.32
N ASP A 57 1.98 3.91 6.26
CA ASP A 57 3.17 3.09 5.98
C ASP A 57 4.27 3.30 7.02
N LYS A 58 4.46 4.54 7.49
CA LYS A 58 5.39 4.86 8.58
C LYS A 58 4.93 4.25 9.90
N GLU A 59 3.64 4.36 10.23
CA GLU A 59 3.07 3.73 11.42
C GLU A 59 3.17 2.21 11.37
N ASP A 60 2.88 1.58 10.23
CA ASP A 60 3.05 0.13 10.05
C ASP A 60 4.51 -0.29 10.22
N TRP A 61 5.46 0.51 9.72
CA TRP A 61 6.88 0.27 9.91
C TRP A 61 7.30 0.37 11.39
N GLU A 62 6.89 1.43 12.08
CA GLU A 62 7.19 1.67 13.50
C GLU A 62 6.63 0.57 14.40
N ASN A 63 5.38 0.14 14.14
CA ASN A 63 4.73 -0.93 14.89
C ASN A 63 5.27 -2.33 14.55
N SER A 64 5.92 -2.49 13.39
CA SER A 64 6.56 -3.75 13.00
C SER A 64 7.96 -3.92 13.60
N ASP A 65 8.52 -2.91 14.26
CA ASP A 65 9.86 -2.98 14.87
C ASP A 65 9.82 -3.58 16.29
N PRO A 66 10.29 -4.82 16.50
CA PRO A 66 10.23 -5.49 17.79
C PRO A 66 11.09 -4.82 18.88
N ASN A 67 12.00 -3.90 18.53
CA ASN A 67 12.82 -3.17 19.51
C ASN A 67 12.10 -2.00 20.19
N GLN A 68 10.87 -1.65 19.79
CA GLN A 68 10.09 -0.57 20.40
C GLN A 68 9.38 -0.97 21.70
N LEU A 69 9.18 -2.27 21.96
CA LEU A 69 8.48 -2.79 23.16
C LEU A 69 9.38 -2.95 24.40
N ALA A 70 10.65 -2.56 24.31
CA ALA A 70 11.65 -2.75 25.36
C ALA A 70 12.04 -1.45 26.12
N LYS A 71 11.14 -0.47 26.22
CA LYS A 71 11.35 0.77 27.00
C LYS A 71 10.42 0.87 28.20
#